data_AF-A0A925JSG3-F1
#
_entry.id   AF-A0A925JSG3-F1
#
_cell.length_a   1.000
_cell.length_b   1.000
_cell.length_c   1.000
_cell.angle_alpha   90.00
_cell.angle_beta   90.00
_cell.angle_gamma   90.00
#
_symmetry.space_group_name_H-M   'P 1'
#
loop_
_entity.id
_entity.type
_entity.pdbx_description
1 polymer ?
#
loop_
_entity_poly.entity_id
_entity_poly.type
_entity_poly.pdbx_seq_one_letter_code
_entity_poly.pdbx_strand_id
1 'polypeptide(L)' 'MSEYYADYADKPADALRVAEVEKARRHDVNTLDNYAWALYRNKRHDEARKAMNEALAAGTRDPGLVRHSVVIRSAKEAK' A
#
# COMPACT_ATOMS: atom_id res chain seq x y z
N MET A 1 -4.83 8.64 -5.79
CA MET A 1 -4.12 9.94 -5.63
C MET A 1 -2.92 9.84 -4.70
N SER A 2 -2.88 8.86 -3.79
CA SER A 2 -1.76 8.65 -2.87
C SER A 2 -0.44 8.22 -3.52
N GLU A 3 -0.43 7.47 -4.63
CA GLU A 3 0.81 7.09 -5.35
C GLU A 3 1.61 8.33 -5.78
N TYR A 4 0.93 9.39 -6.23
CA TYR A 4 1.58 10.66 -6.56
C TYR A 4 2.30 11.29 -5.35
N TYR A 5 1.75 11.16 -4.14
CA TYR A 5 2.41 11.68 -2.93
C TYR A 5 3.54 10.77 -2.43
N ALA A 6 3.40 9.45 -2.61
CA ALA A 6 4.38 8.47 -2.18
C ALA A 6 5.61 8.43 -3.11
N ASP A 7 5.40 8.55 -4.42
CA ASP A 7 6.44 8.45 -5.44
C ASP A 7 6.95 9.81 -5.96
N TYR A 8 6.06 10.81 -6.09
CA TYR A 8 6.40 12.08 -6.74
C TYR A 8 6.70 13.24 -5.78
N ALA A 9 6.03 13.28 -4.62
CA ALA A 9 6.19 14.37 -3.65
C ALA A 9 7.25 14.11 -2.57
N ASP A 10 7.81 12.89 -2.51
CA ASP A 10 8.74 12.40 -1.47
C ASP A 10 8.28 12.71 -0.02
N LYS A 11 6.96 12.75 0.18
CA LYS A 11 6.31 12.97 1.47
C LYS A 11 5.51 11.74 1.87
N PRO A 12 6.20 10.66 2.30
CA PRO A 12 5.54 9.40 2.62
C PRO A 12 4.51 9.56 3.75
N ALA A 13 4.76 10.45 4.73
CA ALA A 13 3.83 10.70 5.83
C ALA A 13 2.49 11.31 5.35
N ASP A 14 2.54 12.26 4.42
CA ASP A 14 1.34 12.86 3.83
C ASP A 14 0.62 11.85 2.93
N ALA A 15 1.36 11.06 2.15
CA ALA A 15 0.81 10.00 1.32
C ALA A 15 0.01 8.98 2.14
N LEU A 16 0.55 8.61 3.31
CA LEU A 16 -0.11 7.71 4.24
C LEU A 16 -1.40 8.32 4.80
N ARG A 17 -1.36 9.58 5.25
CA ARG A 17 -2.56 10.25 5.79
C ARG A 17 -3.67 10.37 4.76
N VAL A 18 -3.32 10.66 3.50
CA VAL A 18 -4.28 10.67 2.38
C VAL A 18 -4.82 9.26 2.14
N ALA A 19 -3.97 8.25 2.11
CA ALA A 19 -4.38 6.87 1.88
C ALA A 19 -5.26 6.31 3.01
N GLU A 20 -5.06 6.71 4.27
CA GLU A 20 -5.95 6.36 5.40
C GLU A 20 -7.35 6.94 5.21
N VAL A 21 -7.44 8.21 4.80
CA VAL A 21 -8.72 8.87 4.52
C VAL A 21 -9.40 8.27 3.31
N GLU A 22 -8.65 7.93 2.26
CA GLU A 22 -9.17 7.22 1.09
C GLU A 22 -9.70 5.83 1.49
N LYS A 23 -8.95 5.06 2.28
CA LYS A 23 -9.35 3.74 2.81
C LYS A 23 -10.61 3.81 3.66
N ALA A 24 -10.74 4.84 4.49
CA ALA A 24 -11.94 5.05 5.30
C ALA A 24 -13.17 5.41 4.47
N ARG A 25 -12.99 6.00 3.28
CA ARG A 25 -14.07 6.34 2.36
C ARG A 25 -14.42 5.23 1.38
N ARG A 26 -13.43 4.44 0.96
CA ARG A 26 -13.56 3.39 -0.04
C ARG A 26 -12.68 2.20 0.36
N HIS A 27 -13.32 1.05 0.56
CA HIS A 27 -12.65 -0.22 0.87
C HIS A 27 -12.32 -1.02 -0.41
N ASP A 28 -12.08 -0.32 -1.52
CA ASP A 28 -11.78 -0.96 -2.80
C ASP A 28 -10.34 -1.45 -2.85
N VAL A 29 -10.08 -2.47 -3.66
CA VAL A 29 -8.76 -3.13 -3.76
C VAL A 29 -7.65 -2.15 -4.13
N ASN A 30 -7.90 -1.23 -5.05
CA ASN A 30 -6.92 -0.20 -5.43
C ASN A 30 -6.59 0.75 -4.27
N THR A 31 -7.55 0.99 -3.37
CA THR A 31 -7.31 1.85 -2.20
C THR A 31 -6.46 1.14 -1.16
N LEU A 32 -6.67 -0.18 -0.97
CA LEU A 32 -5.85 -1.00 -0.09
C LEU A 32 -4.42 -1.18 -0.62
N ASP A 33 -4.25 -1.33 -1.94
CA ASP A 33 -2.93 -1.39 -2.59
C ASP A 33 -2.13 -0.11 -2.35
N ASN A 34 -2.75 1.02 -2.66
CA ASN A 34 -2.21 2.36 -2.44
C ASN A 34 -1.83 2.63 -0.97
N TYR A 35 -2.66 2.17 -0.03
CA TYR A 35 -2.38 2.27 1.40
C TYR A 35 -1.20 1.40 1.82
N ALA A 36 -1.13 0.16 1.31
CA ALA A 36 -0.01 -0.75 1.55
C ALA A 36 1.32 -0.18 1.03
N TRP A 37 1.31 0.43 -0.16
CA TRP A 37 2.48 1.08 -0.75
C TRP A 37 2.94 2.30 0.06
N ALA A 38 2.02 3.14 0.51
CA ALA A 38 2.33 4.28 1.39
C ALA A 38 2.93 3.82 2.73
N LEU A 39 2.38 2.76 3.34
CA LEU A 39 2.92 2.18 4.57
C LEU A 39 4.34 1.63 4.37
N TYR A 40 4.57 0.95 3.25
CA TYR A 40 5.90 0.45 2.88
C TYR A 40 6.93 1.58 2.79
N ARG A 41 6.57 2.70 2.14
CA ARG A 41 7.44 3.88 2.03
C ARG A 41 7.69 4.60 3.35
N ASN A 42 6.79 4.43 4.33
CA ASN A 42 6.99 4.90 5.72
C ASN A 42 7.74 3.90 6.61
N LYS A 43 8.36 2.84 6.06
CA LYS A 43 9.03 1.77 6.83
C LYS A 43 8.09 0.98 7.76
N ARG A 44 6.77 1.09 7.58
CA ARG A 44 5.74 0.35 8.34
C ARG A 44 5.42 -0.99 7.67
N HIS A 45 6.44 -1.84 7.52
CA HIS A 45 6.37 -3.05 6.70
C HIS A 45 5.33 -4.08 7.18
N ASP A 46 5.14 -4.23 8.50
CA ASP A 46 4.15 -5.17 9.04
C ASP A 46 2.71 -4.77 8.74
N GLU A 47 2.42 -3.48 8.78
CA GLU A 47 1.10 -2.93 8.47
C GLU A 47 0.85 -2.94 6.96
N ALA A 48 1.88 -2.60 6.17
CA ALA A 48 1.84 -2.68 4.72
C ALA A 48 1.43 -4.09 4.27
N ARG A 49 1.99 -5.12 4.91
CA ARG A 49 1.66 -6.53 4.62
C ARG A 49 0.21 -6.87 4.99
N LYS A 50 -0.31 -6.39 6.11
CA LYS A 50 -1.72 -6.62 6.50
C LYS A 50 -2.66 -6.01 5.47
N ALA A 51 -2.43 -4.76 5.07
CA ALA A 51 -3.22 -4.07 4.05
C ALA A 51 -3.15 -4.78 2.70
N MET A 52 -1.96 -5.21 2.28
CA MET A 52 -1.78 -5.95 1.03
C MET A 52 -2.47 -7.33 1.05
N ASN A 53 -2.45 -8.03 2.19
CA ASN A 53 -3.16 -9.29 2.34
C ASN A 53 -4.69 -9.10 2.26
N GLU A 54 -5.23 -8.02 2.84
CA GLU A 54 -6.65 -7.67 2.69
C GLU A 54 -6.99 -7.37 1.22
N ALA A 55 -6.12 -6.65 0.51
CA ALA A 55 -6.28 -6.35 -0.91
C ALA A 55 -6.29 -7.61 -1.77
N LEU A 56 -5.41 -8.58 -1.47
CA LEU A 56 -5.35 -9.88 -2.14
C LEU A 56 -6.54 -10.78 -1.80
N ALA A 57 -7.07 -10.69 -0.58
CA ALA A 57 -8.24 -11.47 -0.14
C ALA A 57 -9.51 -11.10 -0.92
N ALA A 58 -9.59 -9.89 -1.47
CA ALA A 58 -10.66 -9.48 -2.37
C ALA A 58 -10.61 -10.15 -3.76
N GLY A 59 -9.57 -10.95 -4.06
CA GLY A 59 -9.51 -11.81 -5.24
C GLY A 59 -9.20 -11.09 -6.57
N THR A 60 -8.79 -9.83 -6.52
CA THR A 60 -8.43 -9.08 -7.73
C THR A 60 -7.01 -9.42 -8.16
N ARG A 61 -6.84 -9.76 -9.44
CA ARG A 61 -5.54 -10.11 -10.04
C ARG A 61 -5.00 -8.93 -10.84
N ASP A 62 -4.96 -7.76 -10.23
CA ASP A 62 -4.39 -6.58 -10.87
C ASP A 62 -2.85 -6.74 -10.95
N PRO A 63 -2.22 -6.56 -12.13
CA PRO A 63 -0.77 -6.67 -12.27
C PRO A 63 0.03 -5.71 -11.37
N GLY A 64 -0.49 -4.50 -11.12
CA GLY A 64 0.11 -3.51 -10.21
C GLY A 64 0.11 -3.98 -8.77
N LEU A 65 -1.04 -4.50 -8.31
CA LEU A 65 -1.20 -5.12 -6.99
C LEU A 65 -0.21 -6.27 -6.78
N VAL A 66 -0.11 -7.18 -7.76
CA VAL A 66 0.82 -8.31 -7.67
C VAL A 66 2.26 -7.81 -7.56
N ARG A 67 2.66 -6.81 -8.37
CA ARG A 67 3.99 -6.20 -8.29
C ARG A 67 4.28 -5.63 -6.89
N HIS A 68 3.37 -4.82 -6.35
CA HIS A 68 3.53 -4.26 -5.00
C HIS A 68 3.57 -5.34 -3.92
N SER A 69 2.75 -6.39 -4.05
CA SER A 69 2.73 -7.49 -3.09
C SER A 69 4.08 -8.21 -2.98
N VAL A 70 4.78 -8.41 -4.11
CA VAL A 70 6.10 -9.03 -4.13
C VAL A 70 7.11 -8.14 -3.41
N VAL A 71 7.11 -6.83 -3.70
CA VAL A 71 8.04 -5.87 -3.07
C VAL A 71 7.83 -5.82 -1.55
N ILE A 72 6.59 -5.70 -1.10
CA ILE A 72 6.26 -5.65 0.34
C ILE A 72 6.63 -6.97 1.03
N ARG A 73 6.42 -8.12 0.37
CA ARG A 73 6.81 -9.43 0.89
C ARG A 73 8.32 -9.55 1.05
N SER A 74 9.09 -9.12 0.05
CA SER A 74 10.55 -9.18 0.08
C SER A 74 11.18 -8.29 1.15
N ALA A 75 10.57 -7.16 1.52
CA ALA A 75 11.09 -6.34 2.64
C ALA A 75 11.02 -7.01 4.01
N LYS A 76 10.22 -8.07 4.17
CA LYS A 76 10.23 -8.88 5.40
C LYS A 76 11.44 -9.82 5.46
N GLU A 77 11.94 -10.25 4.30
CA GLU A 77 13.01 -11.24 4.17
C GLU A 77 14.41 -10.64 4.38
N ALA A 78 14.54 -9.32 4.32
CA ALA A 78 15.78 -8.60 4.61
C ALA A 78 16.10 -8.48 6.13
N LYS A 79 15.62 -9.42 6.95
CA LYS A 79 15.87 -9.45 8.40
C LYS A 79 17.11 -10.25 8.75
#